data_AF-A0A937WZ42-F1
#
_entry.id   AF-A0A937WZ42-F1
#
_cell.length_a   1.000
_cell.length_b   1.000
_cell.length_c   1.000
_cell.angle_alpha   90.00
_cell.angle_beta   90.00
_cell.angle_gamma   90.00
#
_symmetry.space_group_name_H-M   'P 1'
#
loop_
_entity.id
_entity.type
_entity.pdbx_description
1 polymer ?
#
loop_
_entity_poly.entity_id
_entity_poly.type
_entity_poly.pdbx_seq_one_letter_code
_entity_poly.pdbx_strand_id
1 'polypeptide(L)'
;MGSLSKLISYGIFLLGGLVSLRGFFDHKSKPIIPIESDPKNIDSFRMGSGIYIGTFLLGSNCDYRLVFLLFTIPHIIYFMKYFSGYVSRISKMLVFAIVISTWHLFWSQFFSLFPFGRESAYVLEECMNWLIFFGLIYLVSYSAPDWIKSTITTWVHRITNWGSMKLPVST
;
A
#
# COMPACT_ATOMS: atom_id res chain seq x y z
N MET A 1 -28.10 -6.76 -4.25
CA MET A 1 -27.56 -6.46 -2.90
C MET A 1 -26.03 -6.35 -2.85
N GLY A 2 -25.33 -6.10 -3.97
CA GLY A 2 -23.88 -5.80 -3.98
C GLY A 2 -23.54 -4.31 -4.09
N SER A 3 -24.51 -3.39 -3.90
CA SER A 3 -24.28 -1.95 -4.12
C SER A 3 -23.61 -1.28 -2.91
N LEU A 4 -24.03 -1.63 -1.69
CA LEU A 4 -23.55 -1.01 -0.45
C LEU A 4 -22.10 -1.41 -0.14
N SER A 5 -21.75 -2.69 -0.24
CA SER A 5 -20.38 -3.19 -0.06
C SER A 5 -19.43 -2.61 -1.12
N LYS A 6 -19.90 -2.47 -2.37
CA LYS A 6 -19.15 -1.79 -3.43
C LYS A 6 -18.94 -0.32 -3.12
N LEU A 7 -19.95 0.41 -2.65
CA LEU A 7 -19.85 1.82 -2.26
C LEU A 7 -18.81 2.04 -1.15
N ILE A 8 -18.82 1.19 -0.12
CA ILE A 8 -17.84 1.24 0.97
C ILE A 8 -16.44 0.94 0.42
N SER A 9 -16.30 -0.09 -0.41
CA SER A 9 -15.03 -0.46 -1.04
C SER A 9 -14.48 0.67 -1.92
N TYR A 10 -15.33 1.32 -2.73
CA TYR A 10 -14.93 2.48 -3.55
C TYR A 10 -14.56 3.70 -2.69
N GLY A 11 -15.24 3.92 -1.57
CA GLY A 11 -14.88 4.98 -0.62
C GLY A 11 -13.51 4.77 0.00
N ILE A 12 -13.21 3.53 0.42
CA ILE A 12 -11.90 3.14 0.96
C ILE A 12 -10.83 3.21 -0.12
N PHE A 13 -11.15 2.80 -1.35
CA PHE A 13 -10.28 2.92 -2.52
C PHE A 13 -9.87 4.38 -2.77
N LEU A 14 -10.85 5.29 -2.78
CA LEU A 14 -10.60 6.72 -2.98
C LEU A 14 -9.76 7.32 -1.84
N LEU A 15 -10.10 7.03 -0.58
CA LEU A 15 -9.36 7.55 0.57
C LEU A 15 -7.93 7.00 0.63
N GLY A 16 -7.75 5.70 0.45
CA GLY A 16 -6.44 5.06 0.44
C GLY A 16 -5.57 5.50 -0.74
N GLY A 17 -6.19 5.70 -1.91
CA GLY A 17 -5.54 6.27 -3.09
C GLY A 17 -5.05 7.71 -2.83
N LEU A 18 -5.89 8.55 -2.24
CA LEU A 18 -5.52 9.94 -1.88
C LEU A 18 -4.41 10.00 -0.85
N VAL A 19 -4.41 9.13 0.17
CA VAL A 19 -3.33 9.03 1.17
C VAL A 19 -2.02 8.60 0.52
N SER A 20 -2.07 7.61 -0.36
CA SER A 20 -0.89 7.10 -1.08
C SER A 20 -0.31 8.16 -2.03
N LEU A 21 -1.18 8.87 -2.77
CA LEU A 21 -0.79 9.97 -3.64
C LEU A 21 -0.20 11.14 -2.85
N ARG A 22 -0.82 11.53 -1.73
CA ARG A 22 -0.27 12.56 -0.86
C ARG A 22 1.12 12.17 -0.37
N GLY A 23 1.31 10.94 0.07
CA GLY A 23 2.63 10.42 0.46
C GLY A 23 3.69 10.46 -0.62
N PHE A 24 3.28 10.20 -1.86
CA PHE A 24 4.15 10.28 -3.03
C PHE A 24 4.58 11.73 -3.34
N PHE A 25 3.68 12.70 -3.15
CA PHE A 25 3.93 14.12 -3.46
C PHE A 25 4.50 14.95 -2.29
N ASP A 26 4.25 14.57 -1.03
CA ASP A 26 4.69 15.34 0.15
C ASP A 26 6.22 15.29 0.38
N HIS A 27 6.95 14.35 -0.26
CA HIS A 27 8.35 14.11 0.11
C HIS A 27 9.37 14.78 -0.82
N LYS A 28 9.60 16.06 -0.57
CA LYS A 28 10.78 16.81 -1.07
C LYS A 28 11.96 16.85 -0.08
N SER A 29 11.93 16.16 1.06
CA SER A 29 12.98 16.36 2.06
C SER A 29 13.26 15.13 2.94
N LYS A 30 14.41 14.50 2.64
CA LYS A 30 15.24 13.56 3.41
C LYS A 30 14.98 12.08 3.16
N PRO A 31 15.74 11.44 2.24
CA PRO A 31 16.04 10.03 2.31
C PRO A 31 17.33 9.88 3.13
N ILE A 32 17.22 9.47 4.38
CA ILE A 32 18.32 8.76 5.01
C ILE A 32 17.66 7.58 5.70
N ILE A 33 17.56 6.48 4.96
CA ILE A 33 17.40 5.19 5.60
C ILE A 33 18.62 5.06 6.52
N PRO A 34 18.46 4.96 7.85
CA PRO A 34 19.60 4.88 8.74
C PRO A 34 20.46 3.68 8.34
N ILE A 35 21.79 3.87 8.34
CA ILE A 35 22.81 2.93 7.87
C ILE A 35 22.70 1.54 8.53
N GLU A 36 21.95 1.42 9.64
CA GLU A 36 21.62 0.15 10.32
C GLU A 36 20.61 -0.74 9.59
N SER A 37 19.88 -0.27 8.58
CA SER A 37 19.05 -1.18 7.80
C SER A 37 19.94 -2.02 6.90
N ASP A 38 20.16 -3.29 7.25
CA ASP A 38 20.82 -4.25 6.37
C ASP A 38 20.20 -4.16 4.96
N PRO A 39 20.98 -3.86 3.90
CA PRO A 39 20.47 -3.75 2.53
C PRO A 39 19.69 -5.00 2.09
N LYS A 40 19.96 -6.17 2.69
CA LYS A 40 19.20 -7.39 2.44
C LYS A 40 17.74 -7.33 2.94
N ASN A 41 17.48 -6.59 4.01
CA ASN A 41 16.14 -6.45 4.59
C ASN A 41 15.24 -5.53 3.77
N ILE A 42 15.79 -4.48 3.15
CA ILE A 42 15.01 -3.57 2.30
C ILE A 42 14.64 -4.22 0.96
N ASP A 43 15.52 -5.04 0.39
CA ASP A 43 15.21 -5.76 -0.85
C ASP A 43 14.15 -6.84 -0.63
N SER A 44 14.24 -7.56 0.50
CA SER A 44 13.20 -8.52 0.92
C SER A 44 11.85 -7.84 1.13
N PHE A 45 11.84 -6.65 1.75
CA PHE A 45 10.64 -5.83 1.91
C PHE A 45 10.03 -5.42 0.57
N ARG A 46 10.84 -4.92 -0.37
CA ARG A 46 10.37 -4.49 -1.69
C ARG A 46 9.82 -5.66 -2.50
N MET A 47 10.49 -6.82 -2.47
CA MET A 47 10.01 -8.03 -3.14
C MET A 47 8.68 -8.51 -2.54
N GLY A 48 8.59 -8.66 -1.22
CA GLY A 48 7.37 -9.10 -0.54
C GLY A 48 6.19 -8.15 -0.79
N SER A 49 6.45 -6.84 -0.70
CA SER A 49 5.45 -5.81 -0.99
C SER A 49 5.01 -5.84 -2.44
N GLY A 50 5.95 -5.99 -3.38
CA GLY A 50 5.65 -6.06 -4.81
C GLY A 50 4.78 -7.26 -5.18
N ILE A 51 5.08 -8.44 -4.62
CA ILE A 51 4.28 -9.65 -4.83
C ILE A 51 2.87 -9.47 -4.23
N TYR A 52 2.76 -8.92 -3.02
CA TYR A 52 1.46 -8.64 -2.41
C TYR A 52 0.62 -7.67 -3.26
N ILE A 53 1.21 -6.54 -3.68
CA ILE A 53 0.55 -5.53 -4.51
C ILE A 53 0.11 -6.14 -5.86
N GLY A 54 1.01 -6.88 -6.52
CA GLY A 54 0.72 -7.50 -7.82
C GLY A 54 -0.39 -8.55 -7.73
N THR A 55 -0.32 -9.44 -6.74
CA THR A 55 -1.35 -10.46 -6.51
C THR A 55 -2.69 -9.84 -6.09
N PHE A 56 -2.66 -8.72 -5.38
CA PHE A 56 -3.85 -7.96 -5.02
C PHE A 56 -4.56 -7.39 -6.25
N LEU A 57 -3.82 -6.80 -7.19
CA LEU A 57 -4.37 -6.30 -8.46
C LEU A 57 -4.89 -7.40 -9.37
N LEU A 58 -4.30 -8.59 -9.34
CA LEU A 58 -4.73 -9.75 -10.11
C LEU A 58 -5.97 -10.45 -9.53
N GLY A 59 -6.42 -10.08 -8.32
CA GLY A 59 -7.65 -10.59 -7.72
C GLY A 59 -7.62 -12.06 -7.30
N SER A 60 -6.46 -12.72 -7.30
CA SER A 60 -6.34 -14.14 -6.92
C SER A 60 -6.53 -14.32 -5.40
N ASN A 61 -7.18 -15.35 -4.84
CA ASN A 61 -7.49 -15.58 -3.38
C ASN A 61 -6.74 -14.76 -2.28
N CYS A 62 -7.46 -14.32 -1.25
CA CYS A 62 -6.95 -13.43 -0.19
C CYS A 62 -5.85 -14.07 0.69
N ASP A 63 -6.08 -15.29 1.19
CA ASP A 63 -5.27 -15.87 2.26
C ASP A 63 -3.82 -16.19 1.86
N TYR A 64 -3.56 -16.62 0.62
CA TYR A 64 -2.19 -16.94 0.20
C TYR A 64 -1.33 -15.68 0.05
N ARG A 65 -1.93 -14.52 -0.20
CA ARG A 65 -1.19 -13.26 -0.37
C ARG A 65 -0.55 -12.81 0.93
N LEU A 66 -1.19 -13.11 2.06
CA LEU A 66 -0.72 -12.73 3.38
C LEU A 66 0.63 -13.37 3.73
N VAL A 67 0.96 -14.52 3.14
CA VAL A 67 2.26 -15.19 3.36
C VAL A 67 3.42 -14.31 2.93
N PHE A 68 3.27 -13.53 1.84
CA PHE A 68 4.33 -12.64 1.36
C PHE A 68 4.57 -11.45 2.29
N LEU A 69 3.59 -11.09 3.13
CA LEU A 69 3.75 -10.04 4.13
C LEU A 69 4.77 -10.42 5.20
N LEU A 70 5.06 -11.72 5.39
CA LEU A 70 6.06 -12.19 6.35
C LEU A 70 7.45 -11.60 6.04
N PHE A 71 7.77 -11.41 4.76
CA PHE A 71 8.99 -10.71 4.32
C PHE A 71 8.97 -9.20 4.56
N THR A 72 7.79 -8.61 4.75
CA THR A 72 7.61 -7.16 4.95
C THR A 72 7.60 -6.76 6.43
N ILE A 73 7.10 -7.63 7.32
CA ILE A 73 6.96 -7.38 8.77
C ILE A 73 8.24 -6.84 9.43
N PRO A 74 9.43 -7.47 9.29
CA PRO A 74 10.62 -7.01 10.00
C PRO A 74 11.00 -5.57 9.62
N HIS A 75 10.82 -5.20 8.35
CA HIS A 75 11.12 -3.87 7.86
C HIS A 75 10.03 -2.84 8.22
N ILE A 76 8.75 -3.24 8.30
CA ILE A 76 7.67 -2.37 8.79
C ILE A 76 7.89 -2.04 10.28
N ILE A 77 8.32 -3.01 11.08
CA ILE A 77 8.68 -2.79 12.50
C ILE A 77 9.85 -1.81 12.61
N TYR A 78 10.84 -1.92 11.72
CA TYR A 78 11.93 -0.95 11.63
C TYR A 78 11.40 0.47 11.35
N PHE A 79 10.50 0.64 10.37
CA PHE A 79 9.86 1.94 10.10
C PHE A 79 9.09 2.47 11.31
N MET A 80 8.43 1.60 12.06
CA MET A 80 7.69 1.98 13.27
C MET A 80 8.60 2.50 14.38
N LYS A 81 9.79 1.89 14.57
CA LYS A 81 10.71 2.18 15.69
C LYS A 81 11.62 3.38 15.43
N TYR A 82 12.14 3.52 14.20
CA TYR A 82 13.21 4.47 13.89
C TYR A 82 12.73 5.75 13.19
N PHE A 83 11.53 5.75 12.62
CA PHE A 83 10.96 6.94 12.00
C PHE A 83 9.88 7.54 12.89
N SER A 84 9.67 8.86 12.79
CA SER A 84 8.63 9.58 13.52
C SER A 84 7.62 10.21 12.57
N GLY A 85 6.46 10.62 13.09
CA GLY A 85 5.41 11.28 12.30
C GLY A 85 4.57 10.31 11.47
N TYR A 86 4.32 10.66 10.20
CA TYR A 86 3.32 9.99 9.36
C TYR A 86 3.75 8.55 8.99
N VAL A 87 5.03 8.33 8.66
CA VAL A 87 5.57 7.00 8.29
C VAL A 87 5.39 5.98 9.42
N SER A 88 5.67 6.37 10.67
CA SER A 88 5.49 5.49 11.83
C SER A 88 4.01 5.20 12.10
N ARG A 89 3.13 6.20 11.93
CA ARG A 89 1.68 6.00 12.07
C ARG A 89 1.12 5.03 11.02
N ILE A 90 1.52 5.19 9.76
CA ILE A 90 1.13 4.27 8.68
C ILE A 90 1.68 2.86 8.96
N SER A 91 2.93 2.74 9.41
CA SER A 91 3.52 1.44 9.75
C SER A 91 2.76 0.72 10.88
N LYS A 92 2.33 1.46 11.92
CA LYS A 92 1.49 0.92 13.00
C LYS A 92 0.13 0.45 12.49
N MET A 93 -0.54 1.28 11.70
CA MET A 93 -1.82 0.92 11.09
C MET A 93 -1.70 -0.30 10.18
N LEU A 94 -0.60 -0.39 9.44
CA LEU A 94 -0.30 -1.52 8.56
C LEU A 94 -0.13 -2.80 9.35
N VAL A 95 0.73 -2.82 10.39
CA VAL A 95 0.90 -4.01 11.26
C VAL A 95 -0.44 -4.42 11.87
N PHE A 96 -1.23 -3.47 12.37
CA PHE A 96 -2.55 -3.74 12.93
C PHE A 96 -3.48 -4.39 11.90
N ALA A 97 -3.53 -3.87 10.67
CA ALA A 97 -4.34 -4.43 9.60
C ALA A 97 -3.89 -5.84 9.20
N ILE A 98 -2.58 -6.11 9.15
CA ILE A 98 -2.02 -7.45 8.89
C ILE A 98 -2.47 -8.44 9.96
N VAL A 99 -2.38 -8.06 11.24
CA VAL A 99 -2.79 -8.92 12.36
C VAL A 99 -4.30 -9.21 12.30
N ILE A 100 -5.13 -8.20 12.03
CA ILE A 100 -6.58 -8.40 11.90
C ILE A 100 -6.90 -9.31 10.71
N SER A 101 -6.29 -9.07 9.55
CA SER A 101 -6.52 -9.85 8.33
C SER A 101 -6.12 -11.33 8.52
N THR A 102 -5.01 -11.59 9.22
CA THR A 102 -4.55 -12.96 9.53
C THR A 102 -5.56 -13.75 10.38
N TRP A 103 -6.34 -13.08 11.22
CA TRP A 103 -7.34 -13.70 12.10
C TRP A 103 -8.75 -13.70 11.48
N HIS A 104 -8.88 -13.55 10.16
CA HIS A 104 -10.18 -13.51 9.46
C HIS A 104 -11.12 -14.66 9.85
N LEU A 105 -10.63 -15.89 9.96
CA LEU A 105 -11.45 -17.04 10.39
C LEU A 105 -12.09 -16.84 11.77
N PHE A 106 -11.31 -16.33 12.75
CA PHE A 106 -11.83 -16.00 14.07
C PHE A 106 -12.89 -14.91 14.01
N TRP A 107 -12.65 -13.86 13.23
CA TRP A 107 -13.64 -12.78 13.04
C TRP A 107 -14.92 -13.29 12.38
N SER A 108 -14.81 -14.13 11.36
CA SER A 108 -15.97 -14.71 10.67
C SER A 108 -16.87 -15.51 11.62
N GLN A 109 -16.27 -16.27 12.54
CA GLN A 109 -16.99 -17.03 13.56
C GLN A 109 -17.56 -16.12 14.65
N PHE A 110 -16.76 -15.17 15.15
CA PHE A 110 -17.19 -14.23 16.18
C PHE A 110 -18.39 -13.39 15.72
N PHE A 111 -18.34 -12.85 14.51
CA PHE A 111 -19.46 -12.06 13.99
C PHE A 111 -20.67 -12.93 13.63
N SER A 112 -20.50 -14.20 13.28
CA SER A 112 -21.63 -15.10 12.98
C SER A 112 -22.64 -15.26 14.13
N LEU A 113 -22.25 -14.90 15.36
CA LEU A 113 -23.11 -14.86 16.54
C LEU A 113 -24.16 -13.72 16.50
N PHE A 114 -23.96 -12.73 15.64
CA PHE A 114 -24.86 -11.58 15.48
C PHE A 114 -25.62 -11.64 14.14
N PRO A 115 -26.87 -11.14 14.10
CA PRO A 115 -27.56 -10.95 12.83
C PRO A 115 -26.75 -9.99 11.94
N PHE A 116 -26.63 -10.32 10.64
CA PHE A 116 -25.77 -9.63 9.64
C PHE A 116 -24.25 -9.77 9.84
N GLY A 117 -23.78 -10.60 10.78
CA GLY A 117 -22.35 -10.63 11.11
C GLY A 117 -21.41 -11.19 10.05
N ARG A 118 -21.87 -12.09 9.16
CA ARG A 118 -21.04 -12.55 8.04
C ARG A 118 -20.67 -11.40 7.11
N GLU A 119 -21.64 -10.54 6.80
CA GLU A 119 -21.44 -9.37 5.93
C GLU A 119 -20.44 -8.38 6.55
N SER A 120 -20.52 -8.14 7.87
CA SER A 120 -19.56 -7.28 8.55
C SER A 120 -18.15 -7.87 8.57
N ALA A 121 -18.02 -9.20 8.69
CA ALA A 121 -16.71 -9.86 8.63
C ALA A 121 -16.07 -9.69 7.24
N TYR A 122 -16.84 -9.88 6.16
CA TYR A 122 -16.36 -9.65 4.79
C TYR A 122 -15.99 -8.19 4.54
N VAL A 123 -16.81 -7.24 4.99
CA VAL A 123 -16.49 -5.81 4.84
C VAL A 123 -15.21 -5.49 5.62
N LEU A 124 -15.05 -5.99 6.84
CA LEU A 124 -13.85 -5.78 7.65
C LEU A 124 -12.60 -6.34 6.94
N GLU A 125 -12.67 -7.55 6.41
CA GLU A 125 -11.58 -8.17 5.66
C GLU A 125 -11.17 -7.32 4.46
N GLU A 126 -12.14 -6.92 3.63
CA GLU A 126 -11.93 -6.06 2.46
C GLU A 126 -11.29 -4.73 2.87
N CYS A 127 -11.80 -4.08 3.94
CA CYS A 127 -11.23 -2.84 4.49
C CYS A 127 -9.76 -3.00 4.85
N MET A 128 -9.42 -4.08 5.57
CA MET A 128 -8.05 -4.33 6.00
C MET A 128 -7.13 -4.60 4.82
N ASN A 129 -7.57 -5.37 3.82
CA ASN A 129 -6.75 -5.69 2.66
C ASN A 129 -6.43 -4.45 1.82
N TRP A 130 -7.41 -3.55 1.64
CA TRP A 130 -7.17 -2.25 1.01
C TRP A 130 -6.21 -1.38 1.82
N LEU A 131 -6.36 -1.35 3.14
CA LEU A 131 -5.44 -0.63 4.03
C LEU A 131 -4.01 -1.17 3.88
N ILE A 132 -3.85 -2.50 3.85
CA ILE A 132 -2.54 -3.14 3.64
C ILE A 132 -1.98 -2.75 2.27
N PHE A 133 -2.79 -2.85 1.22
CA PHE A 133 -2.39 -2.50 -0.15
C PHE A 133 -1.86 -1.07 -0.26
N PHE A 134 -2.64 -0.09 0.19
CA PHE A 134 -2.22 1.32 0.14
C PHE A 134 -1.07 1.64 1.09
N GLY A 135 -1.05 1.04 2.28
CA GLY A 135 0.04 1.20 3.23
C GLY A 135 1.37 0.69 2.68
N LEU A 136 1.37 -0.46 1.99
CA LEU A 136 2.55 -0.99 1.32
C LEU A 136 2.99 -0.13 0.14
N ILE A 137 2.06 0.33 -0.71
CA ILE A 137 2.39 1.25 -1.81
C ILE A 137 3.07 2.51 -1.27
N TYR A 138 2.54 3.09 -0.19
CA TYR A 138 3.12 4.26 0.47
C TYR A 138 4.54 3.95 0.96
N LEU A 139 4.75 2.86 1.69
CA LEU A 139 6.07 2.52 2.25
C LEU A 139 7.09 2.09 1.19
N VAL A 140 6.65 1.43 0.11
CA VAL A 140 7.51 1.12 -1.05
C VAL A 140 7.89 2.38 -1.79
N SER A 141 6.96 3.32 -1.98
CA SER A 141 7.24 4.62 -2.60
C SER A 141 8.22 5.43 -1.75
N TYR A 142 8.07 5.38 -0.43
CA TYR A 142 8.97 6.01 0.51
C TYR A 142 10.38 5.40 0.44
N SER A 143 10.46 4.07 0.45
CA SER A 143 11.72 3.32 0.38
C SER A 143 12.30 3.22 -1.03
N ALA A 144 11.63 3.74 -2.06
CA ALA A 144 12.09 3.65 -3.44
C ALA A 144 13.45 4.36 -3.61
N PRO A 145 14.39 3.75 -4.32
CA PRO A 145 15.70 4.34 -4.57
C PRO A 145 15.59 5.58 -5.46
N ASP A 146 16.54 6.51 -5.31
CA ASP A 146 16.49 7.82 -5.96
C ASP A 146 16.48 7.74 -7.49
N TRP A 147 17.10 6.70 -8.06
CA TRP A 147 17.09 6.47 -9.51
C TRP A 147 15.68 6.17 -10.07
N ILE A 148 14.81 5.51 -9.29
CA ILE A 148 13.41 5.29 -9.69
C ILE A 148 12.66 6.62 -9.66
N LYS A 149 12.85 7.41 -8.59
CA LYS A 149 12.19 8.70 -8.41
C LYS A 149 12.57 9.68 -9.52
N SER A 150 13.85 9.76 -9.87
CA SER A 150 14.33 10.61 -10.97
C SER A 150 13.76 10.17 -12.31
N THR A 151 13.78 8.87 -12.61
CA THR A 151 13.26 8.32 -13.87
C THR A 151 11.77 8.61 -14.03
N ILE A 152 10.96 8.40 -12.99
CA ILE A 152 9.51 8.70 -13.02
C ILE A 152 9.28 10.19 -13.23
N THR A 153 10.02 11.05 -12.54
CA THR A 153 9.88 12.50 -12.69
C THR A 153 10.19 12.95 -14.12
N THR A 154 11.27 12.43 -14.72
CA THR A 154 11.62 12.69 -16.11
C THR A 154 10.55 12.18 -17.07
N TRP A 155 9.99 11.00 -16.82
CA TRP A 155 8.91 10.42 -17.62
C TRP A 155 7.62 11.24 -17.56
N VAL A 156 7.20 11.64 -16.35
CA VAL A 156 6.02 12.48 -16.13
C VAL A 156 6.19 13.82 -16.85
N HIS A 157 7.34 14.47 -16.68
CA HIS A 157 7.66 15.73 -17.36
C HIS A 157 7.61 15.58 -18.89
N ARG A 158 8.06 14.44 -19.43
CA ARG A 158 7.99 14.14 -20.87
C ARG A 158 6.55 14.00 -21.34
N ILE A 159 5.69 13.31 -20.59
CA ILE A 159 4.27 13.14 -20.92
C ILE A 159 3.53 14.48 -20.87
N THR A 160 3.74 15.29 -19.83
CA THR A 160 3.08 16.60 -19.69
C THR A 160 3.50 17.57 -20.80
N ASN A 161 4.74 17.50 -21.27
CA ASN A 161 5.23 18.35 -22.36
C ASN A 161 4.97 17.77 -23.75
N TRP A 162 4.45 16.55 -23.85
CA TRP A 162 4.15 15.93 -25.15
C TRP A 162 2.99 16.66 -25.87
N GLY A 163 2.05 17.23 -25.11
CA GLY A 163 0.96 18.04 -25.65
C GLY A 163 1.37 19.42 -26.19
N SER A 164 2.60 19.88 -25.94
CA SER A 164 3.11 21.19 -26.40
C SER A 164 4.10 21.12 -27.56
N MET A 165 4.42 19.92 -28.07
CA MET A 165 5.15 19.75 -29.34
C MET A 165 4.23 20.16 -30.49
N LYS A 166 4.21 21.45 -30.81
CA LYS A 166 3.67 21.95 -32.09
C LYS A 166 4.45 21.26 -33.22
N LEU A 167 3.74 20.49 -34.03
CA LEU A 167 4.29 19.94 -35.27
C LEU A 167 4.83 21.11 -36.11
N PRO A 168 6.03 21.00 -36.69
CA PRO A 168 6.48 21.97 -37.68
C PRO A 168 5.48 21.93 -38.84
N VAL A 169 4.69 22.99 -38.98
CA VAL A 169 3.83 23.19 -40.15
C VAL A 169 4.78 23.32 -41.33
N SER A 170 4.81 22.29 -42.17
CA SER A 170 5.48 22.35 -43.47
C SER A 170 4.68 23.31 -44.34
N THR A 171 5.22 24.52 -44.52
CA THR A 171 4.80 25.49 -45.55
C THR A 171 5.28 25.06 -46.92
#